data_AF-A0A5D4SW98-F1
#
_entry.id   AF-A0A5D4SW98-F1
#
_cell.length_a   1.000
_cell.length_b   1.000
_cell.length_c   1.000
_cell.angle_alpha   90.00
_cell.angle_beta   90.00
_cell.angle_gamma   90.00
#
_symmetry.space_group_name_H-M   'P 1'
#
loop_
_entity.id
_entity.type
_entity.pdbx_description
1 polymer ?
#
loop_
_entity_poly.entity_id
_entity_poly.type
_entity_poly.pdbx_seq_one_letter_code
_entity_poly.pdbx_strand_id
1 'polypeptide(L)'
;MKNNKKWFWLAFVVILICMQIGGALGIYIIGREEGVFDYSLLLSMFQGTLGGLILVLLIMFFRKKRKPKLPEFDERSMLLMKRYFLGALYVVFIGSAAIVVTLALLGVETVEVGMLAVYLSILFIVVGMGALVTARL
;
A
#
# COMPACT_ATOMS: atom_id res chain seq x y z
N MET A 1 -13.76 -12.36 -18.89
CA MET A 1 -12.85 -12.11 -17.74
C MET A 1 -13.04 -13.13 -16.60
N LYS A 2 -12.54 -14.36 -16.72
CA LYS A 2 -12.64 -15.39 -15.66
C LYS A 2 -11.54 -15.24 -14.57
N ASN A 3 -10.61 -14.28 -14.72
CA ASN A 3 -9.34 -14.22 -13.99
C ASN A 3 -9.23 -13.08 -12.95
N ASN A 4 -10.23 -12.20 -12.80
CA ASN A 4 -10.15 -11.03 -11.90
C ASN A 4 -10.10 -11.40 -10.40
N LYS A 5 -10.69 -12.54 -10.02
CA LYS A 5 -10.64 -13.04 -8.64
C LYS A 5 -9.22 -13.33 -8.18
N LYS A 6 -8.36 -13.88 -9.05
CA LYS A 6 -6.98 -14.23 -8.67
C LYS A 6 -6.19 -12.97 -8.30
N TRP A 7 -6.32 -11.91 -9.09
CA TRP A 7 -5.66 -10.63 -8.83
C TRP A 7 -6.18 -9.92 -7.58
N PHE A 8 -7.49 -9.98 -7.34
CA PHE A 8 -8.08 -9.47 -6.10
C PHE A 8 -7.48 -10.18 -4.88
N TRP A 9 -7.44 -11.52 -4.90
CA TRP A 9 -6.84 -12.30 -3.81
C TRP A 9 -5.34 -12.05 -3.67
N LEU A 10 -4.62 -11.88 -4.78
CA LEU A 10 -3.19 -11.58 -4.77
C LEU A 10 -2.91 -10.21 -4.14
N ALA A 11 -3.65 -9.17 -4.53
CA ALA A 11 -3.56 -7.85 -3.92
C ALA A 11 -3.94 -7.87 -2.43
N PHE A 12 -4.99 -8.62 -2.07
CA PHE A 12 -5.43 -8.77 -0.68
C PHE A 12 -4.37 -9.44 0.19
N VAL A 13 -3.71 -10.49 -0.32
CA VAL A 13 -2.59 -11.15 0.36
C VAL A 13 -1.39 -10.22 0.52
N VAL A 14 -1.04 -9.45 -0.52
CA VAL A 14 0.07 -8.48 -0.45
C VAL A 14 -0.18 -7.43 0.64
N ILE A 15 -1.40 -6.88 0.71
CA ILE A 15 -1.76 -5.89 1.74
C ILE A 15 -1.62 -6.49 3.14
N LEU A 16 -2.09 -7.71 3.36
CA LEU A 16 -1.97 -8.39 4.65
C LEU A 16 -0.51 -8.61 5.04
N ILE A 17 0.34 -9.05 4.11
CA ILE A 17 1.77 -9.25 4.36
C ILE A 17 2.43 -7.92 4.73
N CYS A 18 2.15 -6.84 3.99
CA CYS A 18 2.67 -5.51 4.31
C CYS A 18 2.23 -5.01 5.69
N MET A 19 0.96 -5.24 6.08
CA MET A 19 0.47 -4.90 7.41
C MET A 19 1.24 -5.63 8.51
N GLN A 20 1.47 -6.94 8.35
CA GLN A 20 2.21 -7.72 9.36
C GLN A 20 3.68 -7.32 9.43
N ILE A 21 4.33 -7.11 8.29
CA ILE A 21 5.74 -6.69 8.24
C ILE A 21 5.89 -5.30 8.85
N GLY A 22 5.04 -4.35 8.48
CA GLY A 22 5.08 -2.98 9.01
C GLY A 22 4.83 -2.94 10.51
N GLY A 23 3.85 -3.69 11.00
CA GLY A 23 3.57 -3.76 12.43
C GLY A 23 4.66 -4.48 13.22
N ALA A 24 5.23 -5.57 12.70
CA ALA A 24 6.37 -6.25 13.32
C ALA A 24 7.62 -5.36 13.36
N LEU A 25 7.89 -4.59 12.30
CA LEU A 25 8.95 -3.60 12.26
C LEU A 25 8.73 -2.48 13.28
N GLY A 26 7.49 -2.00 13.44
CA GLY A 26 7.15 -1.02 14.47
C GLY A 26 7.45 -1.52 15.88
N ILE A 27 7.03 -2.74 16.21
CA ILE A 27 7.32 -3.38 17.50
C ILE A 27 8.82 -3.60 17.69
N TYR A 28 9.54 -3.97 16.63
CA TYR A 28 10.99 -4.14 16.68
C TYR A 28 11.73 -2.83 16.98
N ILE A 29 11.30 -1.71 16.39
CA ILE A 29 11.88 -0.38 16.65
C ILE A 29 11.64 0.03 18.10
N ILE A 30 10.41 -0.08 18.59
CA ILE A 30 10.05 0.25 19.99
C ILE A 30 10.84 -0.64 20.97
N GLY A 31 10.85 -1.96 20.73
CA GLY A 31 11.57 -2.90 21.59
C GLY A 31 13.10 -2.74 21.56
N ARG A 32 13.66 -2.15 20.50
CA ARG A 32 15.08 -1.80 20.43
C ARG A 32 15.43 -0.60 21.31
N GLU A 33 14.52 0.37 21.47
CA GLU A 33 14.71 1.53 22.33
C GLU A 33 14.50 1.20 23.81
N GLU A 34 13.48 0.39 24.13
CA GLU A 34 13.12 0.04 25.51
C GLU A 34 13.82 -1.24 26.03
N GLY A 35 14.46 -2.02 25.15
CA GLY A 35 15.17 -3.27 25.49
C GLY A 35 14.26 -4.45 25.82
N VAL A 36 12.94 -4.30 25.70
CA VAL A 36 11.93 -5.34 25.95
C VAL A 36 11.08 -5.54 24.70
N PHE A 37 11.09 -6.77 24.17
CA PHE A 37 10.21 -7.15 23.07
C PHE A 37 8.87 -7.62 23.63
N ASP A 38 7.84 -6.78 23.53
CA ASP A 38 6.50 -7.14 23.97
C ASP A 38 5.80 -8.07 22.96
N TYR A 39 5.95 -9.37 23.21
CA TYR A 39 5.31 -10.43 22.42
C TYR A 39 3.77 -10.41 22.52
N SER A 40 3.20 -9.79 23.56
CA SER A 40 1.74 -9.67 23.73
C SER A 40 1.14 -8.72 22.70
N LEU A 41 1.86 -7.64 22.38
CA LEU A 41 1.52 -6.66 21.35
C LEU A 41 1.56 -7.30 19.96
N LEU A 42 2.57 -8.14 19.69
CA LEU A 42 2.69 -8.87 18.44
C LEU A 42 1.55 -9.88 18.27
N LEU A 43 1.19 -10.62 19.32
CA LEU A 43 0.04 -11.52 19.32
C LEU A 43 -1.29 -10.78 19.09
N SER A 44 -1.49 -9.64 19.75
CA SER A 44 -2.70 -8.83 19.61
C SER A 44 -2.87 -8.31 18.17
N MET A 45 -1.77 -7.93 17.52
CA MET A 45 -1.76 -7.53 16.11
C MET A 45 -2.17 -8.66 15.16
N PHE A 46 -1.62 -9.87 15.37
CA PHE A 46 -2.01 -11.05 14.59
C PHE A 46 -3.48 -11.44 14.80
N GLN A 47 -3.98 -11.36 16.04
CA GLN A 47 -5.37 -11.64 16.35
C GLN A 47 -6.32 -10.61 15.72
N GLY A 48 -5.99 -9.32 15.80
CA GLY A 48 -6.80 -8.26 15.20
C GLY A 48 -6.90 -8.35 13.68
N THR A 49 -5.79 -8.67 13.02
CA THR A 49 -5.76 -8.89 11.56
C THR A 49 -6.53 -10.13 11.14
N LEU A 50 -6.41 -11.25 11.85
CA LEU A 50 -7.22 -12.46 11.63
C LEU A 50 -8.72 -12.19 11.84
N GLY A 51 -9.07 -11.49 12.92
CA GLY A 51 -10.45 -11.12 13.23
C GLY A 51 -11.07 -10.22 12.16
N GLY A 52 -10.34 -9.20 11.72
CA GLY A 52 -10.74 -8.33 10.61
C GLY A 52 -10.95 -9.11 9.31
N LEU A 53 -10.07 -10.07 9.02
CA LEU A 53 -10.16 -10.91 7.82
C LEU A 53 -11.43 -11.76 7.79
N ILE A 54 -11.76 -12.42 8.92
CA ILE A 54 -12.99 -13.22 9.06
C ILE A 54 -14.23 -12.34 8.84
N LEU A 55 -14.23 -11.15 9.43
CA LEU A 55 -15.35 -10.20 9.35
C LEU A 55 -15.56 -9.72 7.91
N VAL A 56 -14.48 -9.38 7.19
CA VAL A 56 -14.52 -9.00 5.77
C VAL A 56 -15.04 -10.13 4.89
N LEU A 57 -14.62 -11.38 5.14
CA LEU A 57 -15.11 -12.55 4.40
C LEU A 57 -16.61 -12.78 4.61
N LEU A 58 -17.09 -12.65 5.85
CA LEU A 58 -18.52 -12.74 6.17
C LEU A 58 -19.32 -11.68 5.43
N ILE A 59 -18.88 -10.41 5.48
CA ILE A 59 -19.54 -9.31 4.76
C ILE A 59 -19.59 -9.59 3.26
N MET A 60 -18.48 -10.05 2.66
CA MET A 60 -18.46 -10.40 1.24
C MET A 60 -19.46 -11.52 0.91
N PHE A 61 -19.56 -12.54 1.77
CA PHE A 61 -20.50 -13.64 1.59
C PHE A 61 -21.96 -13.16 1.62
N PHE A 62 -22.31 -12.32 2.61
CA PHE A 62 -23.66 -11.75 2.71
C PHE A 62 -23.99 -10.81 1.55
N ARG A 63 -23.04 -9.99 1.10
CA ARG A 63 -23.24 -9.09 -0.06
C ARG A 63 -23.43 -9.86 -1.36
N LYS A 64 -22.71 -10.98 -1.56
CA LYS A 64 -22.82 -11.79 -2.77
C LYS A 64 -24.22 -12.40 -2.94
N LYS A 65 -24.91 -12.72 -1.83
CA LYS A 65 -26.31 -13.20 -1.86
C LYS A 65 -27.32 -12.13 -2.28
N ARG A 66 -26.99 -10.83 -2.20
CA ARG A 66 -27.93 -9.71 -2.43
C ARG A 66 -27.66 -8.88 -3.68
N LYS A 67 -26.75 -9.29 -4.58
CA LYS A 67 -26.35 -8.44 -5.72
C LYS A 67 -27.29 -8.59 -6.95
N PRO A 68 -27.95 -7.50 -7.41
CA PRO A 68 -28.48 -7.44 -8.77
C PRO A 68 -27.33 -7.36 -9.80
N LYS A 69 -27.59 -7.81 -11.03
CA LYS A 69 -26.64 -7.76 -12.17
C LYS A 69 -26.42 -6.31 -12.62
N LEU A 70 -25.61 -5.56 -11.89
CA LEU A 70 -25.08 -4.28 -12.36
C LEU A 70 -23.76 -4.53 -13.11
N PRO A 71 -23.46 -3.75 -14.16
CA PRO A 71 -22.14 -3.77 -14.79
C PRO A 71 -21.05 -3.43 -13.75
N GLU A 72 -19.92 -4.14 -13.80
CA GLU A 72 -18.85 -4.01 -12.80
C GLU A 72 -18.15 -2.64 -12.86
N PHE A 73 -18.07 -2.02 -14.05
CA PHE A 73 -17.45 -0.72 -14.25
C PHE A 73 -18.19 0.08 -15.33
N ASP A 74 -18.28 1.39 -15.09
CA ASP A 74 -18.68 2.40 -16.06
C ASP A 74 -17.41 2.95 -16.73
N GLU A 75 -17.48 3.24 -18.04
CA GLU A 75 -16.38 3.80 -18.82
C GLU A 75 -15.85 5.10 -18.20
N ARG A 76 -16.74 5.89 -17.61
CA ARG A 76 -16.41 7.13 -16.89
C ARG A 76 -15.50 6.86 -15.69
N SER A 77 -15.74 5.79 -14.95
CA SER A 77 -14.94 5.41 -13.79
C SER A 77 -13.52 5.02 -14.18
N MET A 78 -13.35 4.35 -15.33
CA MET A 78 -12.02 3.98 -15.84
C MET A 78 -11.21 5.22 -16.26
N LEU A 79 -11.84 6.17 -16.96
CA LEU A 79 -11.20 7.42 -17.35
C LEU A 79 -10.78 8.23 -16.12
N LEU A 80 -11.64 8.32 -15.11
CA LEU A 80 -11.36 9.07 -13.88
C LEU A 80 -10.19 8.45 -13.11
N MET A 81 -10.11 7.13 -13.07
CA MET A 81 -9.03 6.41 -12.40
C MET A 81 -7.67 6.62 -13.08
N LYS A 82 -7.63 6.67 -14.42
CA LYS A 82 -6.41 7.02 -15.19
C LYS A 82 -5.97 8.45 -14.93
N ARG A 83 -6.91 9.40 -14.91
CA ARG A 83 -6.62 10.82 -14.60
C ARG A 83 -6.12 10.99 -13.17
N TYR A 84 -6.74 10.32 -12.22
CA TYR A 84 -6.32 10.33 -10.82
C TYR A 84 -4.89 9.81 -10.67
N PHE A 85 -4.56 8.67 -11.29
CA PHE A 85 -3.22 8.12 -11.26
C PHE A 85 -2.17 9.06 -11.87
N LEU A 86 -2.47 9.71 -13.00
CA LEU A 86 -1.61 10.73 -13.58
C LEU A 86 -1.40 11.91 -12.62
N GLY A 87 -2.45 12.40 -11.98
CA GLY A 87 -2.36 13.47 -10.98
C GLY A 87 -1.47 13.06 -9.79
N ALA A 88 -1.68 11.86 -9.25
CA ALA A 88 -0.88 11.31 -8.18
C ALA A 88 0.60 11.17 -8.57
N LEU A 89 0.89 10.72 -9.81
CA LEU A 89 2.27 10.65 -10.31
C LEU A 89 2.94 12.02 -10.38
N TYR A 90 2.24 13.04 -10.87
CA TYR A 90 2.79 14.39 -10.90
C TYR A 90 3.10 14.90 -9.49
N VAL A 91 2.18 14.70 -8.53
CA VAL A 91 2.42 15.11 -7.14
C VAL A 91 3.62 14.39 -6.55
N VAL A 92 3.74 13.08 -6.77
CA VAL A 92 4.87 12.29 -6.26
C VAL A 92 6.17 12.77 -6.89
N PHE A 93 6.29 12.81 -8.21
CA PHE A 93 7.56 13.18 -8.86
C PHE A 93 7.95 14.64 -8.65
N ILE A 94 6.99 15.57 -8.74
CA ILE A 94 7.26 16.99 -8.47
C ILE A 94 7.61 17.18 -7.00
N GLY A 95 6.90 16.51 -6.09
CA GLY A 95 7.21 16.50 -4.66
C GLY A 95 8.60 15.96 -4.37
N SER A 96 8.99 14.84 -4.99
CA SER A 96 10.35 14.28 -4.92
C SER A 96 11.40 15.27 -5.38
N ALA A 97 11.18 15.90 -6.54
CA ALA A 97 12.10 16.89 -7.09
C ALA A 97 12.22 18.11 -6.17
N ALA A 98 11.09 18.59 -5.63
CA ALA A 98 11.07 19.71 -4.70
C ALA A 98 11.89 19.40 -3.44
N ILE A 99 11.77 18.20 -2.87
CA ILE A 99 12.57 17.77 -1.72
C ILE A 99 14.07 17.83 -2.04
N VAL A 100 14.50 17.29 -3.18
CA VAL A 100 15.91 17.32 -3.61
C VAL A 100 16.40 18.75 -3.78
N VAL A 101 15.60 19.62 -4.41
CA VAL A 101 15.94 21.03 -4.59
C VAL A 101 16.07 21.73 -3.24
N THR A 102 15.15 21.49 -2.29
CA THR A 102 15.23 22.09 -0.95
C THR A 102 16.47 21.63 -0.18
N LEU A 103 16.85 20.35 -0.29
CA LEU A 103 18.09 19.84 0.33
C LEU A 103 19.33 20.52 -0.26
N ALA A 104 19.36 20.72 -1.57
CA ALA A 104 20.44 21.44 -2.24
C ALA A 104 20.51 22.92 -1.78
N LEU A 105 19.37 23.59 -1.63
CA LEU A 105 19.31 24.96 -1.13
C LEU A 105 19.74 25.10 0.34
N LEU A 106 19.55 24.05 1.14
CA LEU A 106 20.01 23.98 2.53
C LEU A 106 21.51 23.66 2.66
N GLY A 107 22.23 23.49 1.55
CA GLY A 107 23.67 23.21 1.55
C GLY A 107 24.01 21.77 1.93
N VAL A 108 23.07 20.83 1.78
CA VAL A 108 23.34 19.40 2.02
C VAL A 108 24.09 18.85 0.80
N GLU A 109 25.42 18.73 0.92
CA GLU A 109 26.28 18.26 -0.17
C GLU A 109 26.28 16.74 -0.35
N THR A 110 26.03 16.00 0.74
CA THR A 110 26.08 14.53 0.75
C THR A 110 24.80 13.96 1.30
N VAL A 111 24.25 12.96 0.61
CA VAL A 111 23.13 12.15 1.09
C VAL A 111 23.62 10.72 1.27
N GLU A 112 23.23 10.10 2.38
CA GLU A 112 23.53 8.69 2.60
C GLU A 112 22.88 7.83 1.51
N VAL A 113 23.70 7.08 0.77
CA VAL A 113 23.25 6.26 -0.36
C VAL A 113 22.22 5.22 0.09
N GLY A 114 22.33 4.70 1.32
CA GLY A 114 21.36 3.78 1.92
C GLY A 114 19.97 4.39 2.03
N MET A 115 19.87 5.62 2.56
CA MET A 115 18.59 6.33 2.69
C MET A 115 17.97 6.66 1.32
N LEU A 116 18.80 7.03 0.34
CA LEU A 116 18.38 7.33 -1.02
C LEU A 116 17.86 6.06 -1.73
N ALA A 117 18.53 4.92 -1.52
CA ALA A 117 18.10 3.62 -2.03
C ALA A 117 16.76 3.18 -1.43
N VAL A 118 16.57 3.34 -0.11
CA VAL A 118 15.29 3.04 0.56
C VAL A 118 14.18 3.93 0.00
N TYR A 119 14.42 5.25 -0.09
CA TYR A 119 13.45 6.19 -0.65
C TYR A 119 13.04 5.82 -2.09
N LEU A 120 14.01 5.60 -2.98
CA LEU A 120 13.74 5.24 -4.37
C LEU A 120 13.02 3.90 -4.47
N SER A 121 13.38 2.90 -3.67
CA SER A 121 12.73 1.59 -3.70
C SER A 121 11.25 1.67 -3.34
N ILE A 122 10.90 2.43 -2.29
CA ILE A 122 9.51 2.68 -1.90
C ILE A 122 8.77 3.42 -3.02
N LEU A 123 9.39 4.47 -3.58
CA LEU A 123 8.80 5.25 -4.66
C LEU A 123 8.50 4.37 -5.88
N PHE A 124 9.46 3.54 -6.31
CA PHE A 124 9.29 2.61 -7.42
C PHE A 124 8.20 1.58 -7.15
N ILE A 125 8.13 1.04 -5.94
CA ILE A 125 7.09 0.06 -5.55
C ILE A 125 5.70 0.70 -5.63
N VAL A 126 5.53 1.90 -5.08
CA VAL A 126 4.24 2.62 -5.06
C VAL A 126 3.81 3.01 -6.47
N VAL A 127 4.71 3.63 -7.25
CA VAL A 127 4.44 4.02 -8.64
C VAL A 127 4.17 2.80 -9.52
N GLY A 128 4.98 1.75 -9.37
CA GLY A 128 4.83 0.50 -10.12
C GLY A 128 3.50 -0.19 -9.83
N MET A 129 3.09 -0.28 -8.56
CA MET A 129 1.78 -0.82 -8.21
C MET A 129 0.64 0.01 -8.81
N GLY A 130 0.69 1.35 -8.70
CA GLY A 130 -0.34 2.20 -9.29
C GLY A 130 -0.42 2.07 -10.82
N ALA A 131 0.72 1.93 -11.50
CA ALA A 131 0.79 1.72 -12.94
C ALA A 131 0.20 0.36 -13.34
N LEU A 132 0.53 -0.72 -12.62
CA LEU A 132 0.00 -2.06 -12.89
C LEU A 132 -1.52 -2.14 -12.69
N VAL A 133 -2.05 -1.42 -11.71
CA VAL A 133 -3.51 -1.35 -11.49
C VAL A 133 -4.18 -0.60 -12.63
N THR A 134 -3.69 0.58 -13.00
CA THR A 134 -4.30 1.38 -14.07
C THR A 134 -4.15 0.76 -15.47
N ALA A 135 -3.07 0.03 -15.72
CA ALA A 135 -2.88 -0.70 -16.98
C ALA A 135 -3.86 -1.86 -17.17
N ARG A 136 -4.49 -2.34 -16.10
CA ARG A 136 -5.46 -3.45 -16.13
C ARG A 136 -6.92 -3.01 -16.11
N LEU A 137 -7.18 -1.71 -15.98
CA LEU A 137 -8.50 -1.09 -16.18
C LEU A 137 -8.67 -0.60 -17.62
#